data_AF-A0A8J8FPB7-F1
#
_entry.id   AF-A0A8J8FPB7-F1
#
_cell.length_a   1.000
_cell.length_b   1.000
_cell.length_c   1.000
_cell.angle_alpha   90.00
_cell.angle_beta   90.00
_cell.angle_gamma   90.00
#
_symmetry.space_group_name_H-M   'P 1'
#
loop_
_entity.id
_entity.type
_entity.pdbx_description
1 polymer ?
#
loop_
_entity_poly.entity_id
_entity_poly.type
_entity_poly.pdbx_seq_one_letter_code
_entity_poly.pdbx_strand_id
1 'polypeptide(L)'
;MLQKNIFVIGLDPYGLRKLQGIRHAEGYHFHPLLEYKEIVRPPNYPFEALLQKAEDQLRHFPGSIDAIFSYWNFPADIMVPILCQKFGLASPSLESILKCAHKYWARLEQQKIIPEHIPAFCAFNPFTDDPLTQINLEFPFWIKPIKSFDSYLGFYIDSEVTFHQHLPTIRTKLPRIGDAFNLALKYADLPPEVE
;
A
#
# COMPACT_ATOMS: atom_id res chain seq x y z
N MET A 1 4.03 -36.18 -0.69
CA MET A 1 3.97 -35.02 -1.61
C MET A 1 5.08 -34.07 -1.22
N LEU A 2 5.79 -33.47 -2.18
CA LEU A 2 6.77 -32.41 -1.85
C LEU A 2 5.99 -31.23 -1.25
N GLN A 3 6.43 -30.69 -0.12
CA GLN A 3 5.78 -29.51 0.46
C GLN A 3 6.11 -28.28 -0.38
N LYS A 4 5.12 -27.40 -0.58
CA LYS A 4 5.30 -26.15 -1.32
C LYS A 4 5.92 -25.09 -0.42
N ASN A 5 6.91 -24.36 -0.92
CA ASN A 5 7.60 -23.29 -0.20
C ASN A 5 6.85 -21.96 -0.39
N ILE A 6 6.24 -21.47 0.67
CA ILE A 6 5.42 -20.25 0.68
C ILE A 6 6.18 -19.18 1.46
N PHE A 7 6.59 -18.11 0.78
CA PHE A 7 7.28 -16.99 1.39
C PHE A 7 6.29 -15.94 1.89
N VAL A 8 6.43 -15.53 3.15
CA VAL A 8 5.45 -14.65 3.80
C VAL A 8 6.14 -13.37 4.25
N ILE A 9 5.74 -12.24 3.65
CA ILE A 9 6.31 -10.94 3.96
C ILE A 9 5.89 -10.49 5.36
N GLY A 10 6.84 -10.26 6.25
CA GLY A 10 6.58 -9.81 7.62
C GLY A 10 5.94 -10.88 8.49
N LEU A 11 6.30 -12.15 8.28
CA LEU A 11 5.83 -13.27 9.09
C LEU A 11 6.28 -13.14 10.54
N ASP A 12 5.32 -13.15 11.45
CA ASP A 12 5.56 -13.20 12.89
C ASP A 12 5.06 -14.54 13.49
N PRO A 13 5.41 -14.87 14.75
CA PRO A 13 4.98 -16.12 15.35
C PRO A 13 3.45 -16.27 15.46
N TYR A 14 2.71 -15.17 15.55
CA TYR A 14 1.25 -15.20 15.61
C TYR A 14 0.65 -15.57 14.24
N GLY A 15 1.11 -14.93 13.18
CA GLY A 15 0.74 -15.22 11.79
C GLY A 15 1.12 -16.64 11.39
N LEU A 16 2.29 -17.13 11.81
CA LEU A 16 2.70 -18.51 11.56
C LEU A 16 1.73 -19.52 12.19
N ARG A 17 1.28 -19.29 13.43
CA ARG A 17 0.27 -20.15 14.07
C ARG A 17 -1.06 -20.13 13.31
N LYS A 18 -1.46 -18.99 12.75
CA LYS A 18 -2.67 -18.90 11.91
C LYS A 18 -2.52 -19.69 10.61
N LEU A 19 -1.36 -19.60 9.97
CA LEU A 19 -1.03 -20.37 8.76
C LEU A 19 -1.02 -21.87 9.00
N GLN A 20 -0.44 -22.31 10.11
CA GLN A 20 -0.42 -23.71 10.49
C GLN A 20 -1.82 -24.27 10.81
N GLY A 21 -2.79 -23.39 11.06
CA GLY A 21 -4.20 -23.75 11.29
C GLY A 21 -5.05 -23.83 10.03
N ILE A 22 -4.53 -23.51 8.84
CA ILE A 22 -5.32 -23.60 7.61
C ILE A 22 -5.48 -25.06 7.16
N ARG A 23 -6.54 -25.32 6.38
CA ARG A 23 -6.74 -26.62 5.75
C ARG A 23 -5.54 -26.95 4.85
N HIS A 24 -5.02 -28.17 4.97
CA HIS A 24 -3.87 -28.65 4.20
C HIS A 24 -2.52 -28.01 4.54
N ALA A 25 -2.36 -27.44 5.74
CA ALA A 25 -1.09 -26.85 6.20
C ALA A 25 0.10 -27.83 6.12
N GLU A 26 -0.13 -29.14 6.22
CA GLU A 26 0.88 -30.18 6.06
C GLU A 26 1.53 -30.23 4.66
N GLY A 27 0.90 -29.59 3.66
CA GLY A 27 1.41 -29.45 2.30
C GLY A 27 2.27 -28.21 2.08
N TYR A 28 2.49 -27.38 3.10
CA TYR A 28 3.14 -26.08 2.98
C TYR A 28 4.31 -25.89 3.97
N HIS A 29 5.42 -25.38 3.48
CA HIS A 29 6.50 -24.82 4.28
C HIS A 29 6.44 -23.29 4.21
N PHE A 30 6.17 -22.64 5.34
CA PHE A 30 6.11 -21.19 5.44
C PHE A 30 7.48 -20.62 5.80
N HIS A 31 8.05 -19.83 4.90
CA HIS A 31 9.34 -19.16 5.06
C HIS A 31 9.11 -17.67 5.36
N PRO A 32 9.79 -17.09 6.37
CA PRO A 32 9.74 -15.65 6.57
C PRO A 32 10.46 -14.93 5.42
N LEU A 33 9.86 -13.85 4.93
CA LEU A 33 10.46 -12.92 3.97
C LEU A 33 10.42 -11.53 4.58
N LEU A 34 11.56 -10.92 4.89
CA LEU A 34 11.66 -9.72 5.73
C LEU A 34 11.05 -9.90 7.15
N GLU A 35 11.61 -9.18 8.12
CA GLU A 35 11.07 -9.24 9.49
C GLU A 35 9.87 -8.30 9.65
N TYR A 36 8.92 -8.69 10.52
CA TYR A 36 7.74 -7.88 10.87
C TYR A 36 8.10 -6.42 11.23
N LYS A 37 9.16 -6.22 12.02
CA LYS A 37 9.59 -4.88 12.49
C LYS A 37 10.08 -3.97 11.35
N GLU A 38 10.61 -4.57 10.28
CA GLU A 38 11.15 -3.85 9.12
C GLU A 38 10.05 -3.39 8.18
N ILE A 39 8.92 -4.10 8.15
CA ILE A 39 7.89 -3.92 7.12
C ILE A 39 6.59 -3.32 7.67
N VAL A 40 6.16 -3.69 8.88
CA VAL A 40 4.84 -3.30 9.39
C VAL A 40 4.88 -1.99 10.15
N ARG A 41 5.91 -1.78 10.97
CA ARG A 41 6.05 -0.59 11.83
C ARG A 41 7.39 0.11 11.71
N PRO A 42 7.99 0.29 10.51
CA PRO A 42 9.22 1.02 10.44
C PRO A 42 8.94 2.54 10.67
N PRO A 43 9.91 3.29 11.20
CA PRO A 43 9.77 4.74 11.35
C PRO A 43 9.47 5.44 10.02
N ASN A 44 10.17 5.02 8.97
CA ASN A 44 10.01 5.40 7.57
C ASN A 44 9.97 4.15 6.69
N TYR A 45 9.49 4.25 5.45
CA TYR A 45 9.37 3.11 4.54
C TYR A 45 10.47 3.14 3.45
N PRO A 46 11.62 2.46 3.65
CA PRO A 46 12.68 2.40 2.64
C PRO A 46 12.31 1.38 1.55
N PHE A 47 11.30 1.71 0.75
CA PHE A 47 10.61 0.78 -0.16
C PHE A 47 11.56 0.00 -1.07
N GLU A 48 12.44 0.69 -1.80
CA GLU A 48 13.38 0.04 -2.75
C GLU A 48 14.38 -0.88 -2.04
N ALA A 49 14.89 -0.47 -0.88
CA ALA A 49 15.83 -1.29 -0.11
C ALA A 49 15.15 -2.56 0.46
N LEU A 50 13.88 -2.44 0.90
CA LEU A 50 13.08 -3.59 1.35
C LEU A 50 12.80 -4.54 0.19
N LEU A 51 12.45 -4.01 -0.97
CA LEU A 51 12.21 -4.80 -2.18
C LEU A 51 13.47 -5.53 -2.63
N GLN A 52 14.62 -4.85 -2.65
CA GLN A 52 15.91 -5.47 -2.97
C GLN A 52 16.27 -6.57 -1.97
N LYS A 53 16.14 -6.30 -0.66
CA LYS A 53 16.41 -7.29 0.39
C LYS A 53 15.52 -8.53 0.25
N ALA A 54 14.24 -8.36 -0.05
CA ALA A 54 13.32 -9.47 -0.29
C ALA A 54 13.73 -10.28 -1.53
N GLU A 55 14.07 -9.59 -2.63
CA GLU A 55 14.56 -10.25 -3.83
C GLU A 55 15.83 -11.07 -3.57
N ASP A 56 16.79 -10.52 -2.81
CA ASP A 56 18.01 -11.22 -2.43
C ASP A 56 17.70 -12.46 -1.58
N GLN A 57 16.82 -12.36 -0.58
CA GLN A 57 16.41 -13.50 0.25
C GLN A 57 15.80 -14.63 -0.59
N LEU A 58 14.96 -14.28 -1.57
CA LEU A 58 14.34 -15.23 -2.48
C LEU A 58 15.38 -15.89 -3.41
N ARG A 59 16.31 -15.12 -3.99
CA ARG A 59 17.35 -15.64 -4.90
C ARG A 59 18.35 -16.57 -4.20
N HIS A 60 18.61 -16.37 -2.91
CA HIS A 60 19.51 -17.22 -2.13
C HIS A 60 18.84 -18.51 -1.61
N PHE A 61 17.52 -18.65 -1.76
CA PHE A 61 16.83 -19.86 -1.33
C PHE A 61 17.18 -21.04 -2.26
N PRO A 62 17.68 -22.18 -1.74
CA PRO A 62 18.15 -23.29 -2.57
C PRO A 62 17.02 -24.15 -3.18
N GLY A 63 15.75 -23.78 -3.00
CA GLY A 63 14.59 -24.55 -3.45
C GLY A 63 13.64 -23.77 -4.36
N SER A 64 12.49 -24.37 -4.69
CA SER A 64 11.42 -23.68 -5.42
C SER A 64 10.81 -22.58 -4.57
N ILE A 65 10.45 -21.46 -5.21
CA ILE A 65 9.55 -20.46 -4.62
C ILE A 65 8.17 -20.77 -5.21
N ASP A 66 7.25 -21.30 -4.41
CA ASP A 66 5.95 -21.75 -4.93
C ASP A 66 4.87 -20.66 -4.79
N ALA A 67 5.02 -19.74 -3.82
CA ALA A 67 4.19 -18.54 -3.70
C ALA A 67 4.86 -17.48 -2.81
N ILE A 68 4.43 -16.23 -2.99
CA ILE A 68 4.76 -15.09 -2.12
C ILE A 68 3.45 -14.46 -1.65
N PHE A 69 3.35 -14.14 -0.36
CA PHE A 69 2.11 -13.66 0.25
C PHE A 69 2.40 -12.66 1.39
N SER A 70 1.43 -11.80 1.74
CA SER A 70 1.48 -11.00 2.97
C SER A 70 0.08 -10.77 3.57
N TYR A 71 0.02 -10.65 4.90
CA TYR A 71 -1.14 -10.15 5.66
C TYR A 71 -1.19 -8.64 5.73
N TRP A 72 -0.05 -8.00 5.51
CA TRP A 72 0.14 -6.62 5.85
C TRP A 72 -0.17 -5.75 4.63
N ASN A 73 -0.74 -4.59 4.91
CA ASN A 73 -0.86 -3.53 3.92
C ASN A 73 0.53 -2.97 3.61
N PHE A 74 0.55 -1.77 3.05
CA PHE A 74 1.76 -1.10 2.61
C PHE A 74 2.95 -1.17 3.58
N PRO A 75 4.14 -1.54 3.06
CA PRO A 75 4.47 -1.72 1.65
C PRO A 75 4.29 -3.15 1.13
N ALA A 76 3.93 -4.11 1.99
CA ALA A 76 3.98 -5.53 1.66
C ALA A 76 2.96 -5.93 0.57
N ASP A 77 1.73 -5.41 0.65
CA ASP A 77 0.66 -5.62 -0.34
C ASP A 77 1.12 -5.29 -1.79
N ILE A 78 1.91 -4.23 -1.95
CA ILE A 78 2.46 -3.79 -3.24
C ILE A 78 3.73 -4.55 -3.64
N MET A 79 4.56 -4.94 -2.67
CA MET A 79 5.77 -5.72 -2.96
C MET A 79 5.46 -7.11 -3.51
N VAL A 80 4.37 -7.75 -3.04
CA VAL A 80 3.95 -9.09 -3.48
C VAL A 80 3.82 -9.19 -5.01
N PRO A 81 2.98 -8.39 -5.71
CA PRO A 81 2.84 -8.50 -7.16
C PRO A 81 4.15 -8.17 -7.92
N ILE A 82 4.97 -7.24 -7.41
CA ILE A 82 6.27 -6.91 -8.02
C ILE A 82 7.22 -8.11 -7.96
N LEU A 83 7.32 -8.75 -6.78
CA LEU A 83 8.15 -9.94 -6.61
C LEU A 83 7.57 -11.12 -7.40
N CYS A 84 6.27 -11.37 -7.34
CA CYS A 84 5.64 -12.44 -8.12
C CYS A 84 5.92 -12.30 -9.61
N GLN A 85 5.82 -11.10 -10.18
CA GLN A 85 6.16 -10.86 -11.59
C GLN A 85 7.64 -11.20 -11.87
N LYS A 86 8.58 -10.78 -11.01
CA LYS A 86 10.02 -11.07 -11.16
C LYS A 86 10.35 -12.57 -11.11
N PHE A 87 9.59 -13.35 -10.34
CA PHE A 87 9.80 -14.79 -10.16
C PHE A 87 8.83 -15.66 -10.97
N GLY A 88 8.01 -15.08 -11.85
CA GLY A 88 7.07 -15.82 -12.70
C GLY A 88 5.94 -16.52 -11.93
N LEU A 89 5.54 -15.96 -10.79
CA LEU A 89 4.51 -16.52 -9.90
C LEU A 89 3.13 -15.91 -10.17
N ALA A 90 2.09 -16.66 -9.84
CA ALA A 90 0.72 -16.16 -9.92
C ALA A 90 0.46 -15.10 -8.83
N SER A 91 -0.07 -13.95 -9.25
CA SER A 91 -0.57 -12.88 -8.38
C SER A 91 -1.58 -12.01 -9.13
N PRO A 92 -2.38 -11.18 -8.42
CA PRO A 92 -3.01 -10.02 -9.05
C PRO A 92 -1.96 -9.14 -9.74
N SER A 93 -2.38 -8.36 -10.75
CA SER A 93 -1.50 -7.35 -11.34
C SER A 93 -1.19 -6.25 -10.33
N LEU A 94 0.00 -5.66 -10.42
CA LEU A 94 0.37 -4.49 -9.61
C LEU A 94 -0.66 -3.36 -9.77
N GLU A 95 -1.08 -3.09 -11.01
CA GLU A 95 -2.12 -2.10 -11.31
C GLU A 95 -3.41 -2.34 -10.52
N SER A 96 -3.88 -3.59 -10.44
CA SER A 96 -5.10 -3.93 -9.69
C SER A 96 -4.93 -3.64 -8.20
N ILE A 97 -3.76 -3.96 -7.63
CA ILE A 97 -3.46 -3.65 -6.22
C ILE A 97 -3.37 -2.13 -6.01
N LEU A 98 -2.74 -1.39 -6.93
CA LEU A 98 -2.62 0.07 -6.86
C LEU A 98 -3.98 0.76 -6.96
N LYS A 99 -4.87 0.32 -7.84
CA LYS A 99 -6.27 0.78 -7.90
C LYS A 99 -6.98 0.67 -6.55
N CYS A 100 -6.76 -0.42 -5.82
CA CYS A 100 -7.33 -0.60 -4.48
C CYS A 100 -6.59 0.20 -3.39
N ALA A 101 -5.27 0.38 -3.53
CA ALA A 101 -4.41 1.04 -2.54
C ALA A 101 -4.43 2.57 -2.62
N HIS A 102 -4.63 3.13 -3.80
CA HIS A 102 -4.62 4.55 -4.11
C HIS A 102 -6.03 5.13 -3.97
N LYS A 103 -6.33 5.83 -2.88
CA LYS A 103 -7.72 6.27 -2.59
C LYS A 103 -8.37 7.07 -3.71
N TYR A 104 -7.62 7.96 -4.38
CA TYR A 104 -8.15 8.73 -5.50
C TYR A 104 -8.43 7.87 -6.74
N TRP A 105 -7.48 7.05 -7.20
CA TRP A 105 -7.71 6.06 -8.26
C TRP A 105 -8.89 5.12 -7.95
N ALA A 106 -8.98 4.60 -6.72
CA ALA A 106 -10.12 3.79 -6.30
C ALA A 106 -11.45 4.51 -6.52
N ARG A 107 -11.52 5.81 -6.20
CA ARG A 107 -12.72 6.63 -6.41
C ARG A 107 -13.02 6.86 -7.89
N LEU A 108 -12.00 7.10 -8.72
CA LEU A 108 -12.17 7.19 -10.18
C LEU A 108 -12.74 5.90 -10.76
N GLU A 109 -12.21 4.73 -10.39
CA GLU A 109 -12.73 3.45 -10.89
C GLU A 109 -14.14 3.16 -10.38
N GLN A 110 -14.43 3.46 -9.12
CA GLN A 110 -15.78 3.29 -8.56
C GLN A 110 -16.80 4.21 -9.22
N GLN A 111 -16.43 5.46 -9.50
CA GLN A 111 -17.32 6.46 -10.13
C GLN A 111 -17.69 6.07 -11.57
N LYS A 112 -16.86 5.31 -12.29
CA LYS A 112 -17.20 4.78 -13.62
C LYS A 112 -18.37 3.80 -13.61
N ILE A 113 -18.62 3.14 -12.47
CA ILE A 113 -19.55 2.00 -12.39
C ILE A 113 -20.80 2.33 -11.55
N ILE A 114 -20.65 3.03 -10.44
CA ILE A 114 -21.73 3.35 -9.49
C ILE A 114 -21.71 4.83 -9.06
N PRO A 115 -21.70 5.79 -10.00
CA PRO A 115 -21.45 7.21 -9.72
C PRO A 115 -22.39 7.81 -8.66
N GLU A 116 -23.65 7.38 -8.62
CA GLU A 116 -24.67 7.80 -7.66
C GLU A 116 -24.39 7.38 -6.22
N HIS A 117 -23.47 6.44 -6.02
CA HIS A 117 -23.04 5.93 -4.70
C HIS A 117 -21.65 6.41 -4.28
N ILE A 118 -21.00 7.26 -5.08
CA ILE A 118 -19.67 7.79 -4.77
C ILE A 118 -19.78 9.23 -4.28
N PRO A 119 -19.37 9.53 -3.02
CA PRO A 119 -19.31 10.90 -2.53
C PRO A 119 -18.40 11.76 -3.41
N ALA A 120 -18.72 13.04 -3.58
CA ALA A 120 -17.85 13.98 -4.28
C ALA A 120 -16.44 13.97 -3.68
N PHE A 121 -15.42 14.02 -4.56
CA PHE A 121 -14.01 13.94 -4.18
C PHE A 121 -13.15 14.73 -5.16
N CYS A 122 -12.02 15.23 -4.67
CA CYS A 122 -10.97 15.83 -5.49
C CYS A 122 -9.59 15.49 -4.91
N ALA A 123 -8.56 15.59 -5.75
CA ALA A 123 -7.17 15.59 -5.31
C ALA A 123 -6.67 17.04 -5.20
N PHE A 124 -5.72 17.29 -4.31
CA PHE A 124 -5.03 18.57 -4.21
C PHE A 124 -3.59 18.34 -3.76
N ASN A 125 -2.69 19.22 -4.17
CA ASN A 125 -1.31 19.21 -3.71
C ASN A 125 -1.17 20.13 -2.49
N PRO A 126 -0.90 19.62 -1.27
CA PRO A 126 -0.80 20.46 -0.08
C PRO A 126 0.43 21.37 -0.09
N PHE A 127 1.40 21.17 -0.98
CA PHE A 127 2.67 21.90 -1.01
C PHE A 127 2.68 23.14 -1.92
N THR A 128 1.59 23.42 -2.64
CA THR A 128 1.43 24.66 -3.39
C THR A 128 1.23 25.87 -2.47
N ASP A 129 1.37 27.09 -3.00
CA ASP A 129 1.20 28.32 -2.23
C ASP A 129 -0.21 28.43 -1.61
N ASP A 130 -1.24 28.18 -2.41
CA ASP A 130 -2.64 28.16 -1.94
C ASP A 130 -3.35 26.83 -2.29
N PRO A 131 -3.22 25.80 -1.45
CA PRO A 131 -3.78 24.49 -1.73
C PRO A 131 -5.32 24.43 -1.64
N LEU A 132 -5.95 25.38 -0.94
CA LEU A 132 -7.41 25.38 -0.78
C LEU A 132 -8.12 25.70 -2.10
N THR A 133 -7.52 26.54 -2.95
CA THR A 133 -8.07 26.89 -4.28
C THR A 133 -8.20 25.72 -5.25
N GLN A 134 -7.53 24.59 -4.98
CA GLN A 134 -7.64 23.36 -5.78
C GLN A 134 -8.85 22.51 -5.36
N ILE A 135 -9.47 22.78 -4.21
CA ILE A 135 -10.56 21.97 -3.67
C ILE A 135 -11.89 22.54 -4.15
N ASN A 136 -12.64 21.72 -4.90
CA ASN A 136 -13.95 22.07 -5.46
C ASN A 136 -15.13 21.52 -4.65
N LEU A 137 -14.91 21.23 -3.36
CA LEU A 137 -15.92 20.71 -2.44
C LEU A 137 -16.38 21.78 -1.47
N GLU A 138 -17.68 21.85 -1.21
CA GLU A 138 -18.22 22.70 -0.14
C GLU A 138 -17.87 22.12 1.23
N PHE A 139 -17.72 23.00 2.22
CA PHE A 139 -17.61 22.56 3.61
C PHE A 139 -18.94 21.95 4.10
N PRO A 140 -18.91 20.90 4.95
CA PRO A 140 -17.71 20.23 5.44
C PRO A 140 -17.23 19.08 4.54
N PHE A 141 -15.93 18.79 4.58
CA PHE A 141 -15.34 17.63 3.91
C PHE A 141 -14.25 16.94 4.75
N TRP A 142 -13.80 15.77 4.28
CA TRP A 142 -12.70 15.03 4.90
C TRP A 142 -11.44 15.09 4.03
N ILE A 143 -10.30 15.44 4.63
CA ILE A 143 -8.98 15.28 4.01
C ILE A 143 -8.38 13.95 4.45
N LYS A 144 -7.81 13.21 3.50
CA LYS A 144 -7.02 12.00 3.75
C LYS A 144 -5.86 11.93 2.75
N PRO A 145 -4.68 11.40 3.13
CA PRO A 145 -3.64 11.06 2.16
C PRO A 145 -4.14 10.06 1.13
N ILE A 146 -3.61 10.14 -0.09
CA ILE A 146 -3.82 9.14 -1.14
C ILE A 146 -3.54 7.74 -0.60
N LYS A 147 -2.37 7.51 0.01
CA LYS A 147 -2.02 6.26 0.70
C LYS A 147 -1.82 6.50 2.19
N SER A 148 -2.53 5.74 3.00
CA SER A 148 -2.39 5.69 4.45
C SER A 148 -3.16 4.49 5.02
N PHE A 149 -2.99 4.23 6.31
CA PHE A 149 -3.73 3.25 7.12
C PHE A 149 -3.97 3.84 8.52
N ASP A 150 -4.78 3.17 9.35
CA ASP A 150 -5.10 3.57 10.74
C ASP A 150 -5.59 5.02 10.91
N SER A 151 -6.35 5.52 9.93
CA SER A 151 -6.84 6.91 9.89
C SER A 151 -5.74 7.98 9.95
N TYR A 152 -4.49 7.61 9.63
CA TYR A 152 -3.38 8.53 9.61
C TYR A 152 -3.65 9.72 8.67
N LEU A 153 -3.55 10.93 9.25
CA LEU A 153 -3.84 12.23 8.61
C LEU A 153 -5.27 12.34 8.04
N GLY A 154 -6.24 11.68 8.67
CA GLY A 154 -7.66 11.93 8.42
C GLY A 154 -8.16 13.13 9.23
N PHE A 155 -8.60 14.19 8.56
CA PHE A 155 -9.13 15.40 9.21
C PHE A 155 -10.51 15.76 8.68
N TYR A 156 -11.40 16.16 9.59
CA TYR A 156 -12.68 16.77 9.25
C TYR A 156 -12.47 18.28 9.14
N ILE A 157 -12.90 18.86 8.03
CA ILE A 157 -12.68 20.28 7.70
C ILE A 157 -14.06 20.92 7.51
N ASP A 158 -14.42 21.82 8.42
CA ASP A 158 -15.69 22.56 8.40
C ASP A 158 -15.55 24.02 7.96
N SER A 159 -14.32 24.50 7.80
CA SER A 159 -14.01 25.88 7.44
C SER A 159 -12.60 26.02 6.89
N GLU A 160 -12.33 27.14 6.25
CA GLU A 160 -10.98 27.54 5.84
C GLU A 160 -10.02 27.64 7.04
N VAL A 161 -10.51 28.08 8.20
CA VAL A 161 -9.71 28.15 9.44
C VAL A 161 -9.24 26.76 9.84
N THR A 162 -10.13 25.77 9.88
CA THR A 162 -9.80 24.37 10.20
C THR A 162 -8.86 23.76 9.16
N PHE A 163 -9.02 24.10 7.88
CA PHE A 163 -8.10 23.69 6.82
C PHE A 163 -6.67 24.17 7.10
N HIS A 164 -6.48 25.47 7.31
CA HIS A 164 -5.15 26.05 7.56
C HIS A 164 -4.55 25.60 8.88
N GLN A 165 -5.36 25.28 9.89
CA GLN A 165 -4.89 24.67 11.15
C GLN A 165 -4.24 23.29 10.94
N HIS A 166 -4.78 22.47 10.05
CA HIS A 166 -4.26 21.11 9.79
C HIS A 166 -3.15 21.06 8.74
N LEU A 167 -3.06 22.06 7.84
CA LEU A 167 -2.12 22.08 6.72
C LEU A 167 -0.65 21.90 7.12
N PRO A 168 -0.10 22.56 8.19
CA PRO A 168 1.28 22.32 8.61
C PRO A 168 1.54 20.86 9.01
N THR A 169 0.57 20.24 9.68
CA THR A 169 0.65 18.82 10.08
C THR A 169 0.65 17.92 8.86
N ILE A 170 -0.23 18.19 7.88
CA ILE A 170 -0.28 17.45 6.61
C ILE A 170 1.08 17.54 5.92
N ARG A 171 1.60 18.76 5.68
CA ARG A 171 2.89 18.97 4.99
C ARG A 171 4.05 18.25 5.67
N THR A 172 4.09 18.30 7.01
CA THR A 172 5.19 17.69 7.79
C THR A 172 5.15 16.17 7.77
N LYS A 173 3.95 15.59 7.81
CA LYS A 173 3.77 14.15 8.09
C LYS A 173 3.45 13.32 6.84
N LEU A 174 2.92 13.94 5.79
CA LEU A 174 2.57 13.26 4.54
C LEU A 174 3.75 12.49 3.90
N PRO A 175 4.99 13.04 3.85
CA PRO A 175 6.13 12.38 3.20
C PRO A 175 6.44 10.98 3.77
N ARG A 176 6.16 10.73 5.07
CA ARG A 176 6.45 9.46 5.75
C ARG A 176 5.98 8.22 4.97
N ILE A 177 4.77 8.29 4.40
CA ILE A 177 4.19 7.21 3.58
C ILE A 177 4.17 7.63 2.10
N GLY A 178 3.90 8.91 1.82
CA GLY A 178 3.77 9.44 0.46
C GLY A 178 5.01 9.18 -0.40
N ASP A 179 6.21 9.45 0.13
CA ASP A 179 7.46 9.31 -0.65
C ASP A 179 7.69 7.86 -1.05
N ALA A 180 7.49 6.93 -0.11
CA ALA A 180 7.65 5.50 -0.36
C ALA A 180 6.58 4.97 -1.34
N PHE A 181 5.35 5.48 -1.24
CA PHE A 181 4.30 5.11 -2.18
C PHE A 181 4.59 5.66 -3.58
N ASN A 182 5.14 6.87 -3.72
CA ASN A 182 5.60 7.42 -5.00
C ASN A 182 6.70 6.56 -5.63
N LEU A 183 7.61 5.98 -4.84
CA LEU A 183 8.58 5.00 -5.36
C LEU A 183 7.88 3.74 -5.88
N ALA A 184 6.88 3.24 -5.15
CA ALA A 184 6.12 2.07 -5.56
C ALA A 184 5.32 2.29 -6.85
N LEU A 185 4.79 3.50 -7.06
CA LEU A 185 4.06 3.89 -8.27
C LEU A 185 4.92 3.80 -9.55
N LYS A 186 6.25 4.01 -9.44
CA LYS A 186 7.18 3.90 -10.59
C LYS A 186 7.27 2.50 -11.20
N TYR A 187 6.74 1.48 -10.53
CA TYR A 187 6.72 0.10 -11.01
C TYR A 187 5.48 -0.22 -11.87
N ALA A 188 4.56 0.73 -12.03
CA ALA A 188 3.32 0.57 -12.80
C ALA A 188 3.17 1.65 -13.86
N ASP A 189 2.44 1.31 -14.92
CA ASP A 189 1.95 2.29 -15.89
C ASP A 189 0.71 2.98 -15.30
N LEU A 190 0.85 4.26 -14.95
CA LEU A 190 -0.23 5.05 -14.38
C LEU A 190 -1.05 5.74 -15.46
N PRO A 191 -2.38 5.85 -15.31
CA PRO A 191 -3.16 6.75 -16.14
C PRO A 191 -2.87 8.23 -15.77
N PRO A 192 -2.99 9.17 -16.72
CA PRO A 192 -2.64 10.58 -16.50
C PRO A 192 -3.37 11.24 -15.33
N GLU A 193 -4.57 10.75 -14.97
CA GLU A 193 -5.34 11.32 -13.87
C GLU A 193 -4.74 11.01 -12.48
N VAL A 194 -3.83 10.03 -12.37
CA VAL A 194 -3.27 9.57 -11.08
C VAL A 194 -1.74 9.64 -11.02
N GLU A 195 -1.11 10.26 -12.03
CA GLU A 195 0.33 10.57 -12.04
C GLU A 195 0.74 11.59 -10.96
#